data_AF-A0A545TU77-F1
#
_entry.id   AF-A0A545TU77-F1
#
_cell.length_a   1.000
_cell.length_b   1.000
_cell.length_c   1.000
_cell.angle_alpha   90.00
_cell.angle_beta   90.00
_cell.angle_gamma   90.00
#
_symmetry.space_group_name_H-M   'P 1'
#
loop_
_entity.id
_entity.type
_entity.pdbx_description
1 polymer ?
#
loop_
_entity_poly.entity_id
_entity_poly.type
_entity_poly.pdbx_seq_one_letter_code
_entity_poly.pdbx_strand_id
1 'polypeptide(L)'
;MGPEAFLISAAVGALGAIQEARASSAASEFNAKIADNNAIIAEQNAAADETRQRRAAGRQAAASRAAIGAAGVTLEGSPMEVLEDQALEAELDALNIRYGGRLQASNYRSQAQLDRSAARSARTQGFLSAGSTLLRGAAQFGEA
;
A
#
# COMPACT_ATOMS: atom_id res chain seq x y z
N MET A 1 -36.27 -37.86 -14.65
CA MET A 1 -34.87 -37.71 -14.19
C MET A 1 -34.91 -37.86 -12.68
N GLY A 2 -34.24 -38.88 -12.14
CA GLY A 2 -34.42 -39.28 -10.74
C GLY A 2 -33.87 -38.26 -9.72
N PRO A 3 -34.29 -38.37 -8.45
CA PRO A 3 -33.89 -37.50 -7.34
C PRO A 3 -32.36 -37.32 -7.20
N GLU A 4 -31.59 -38.32 -7.61
CA GLU A 4 -30.13 -38.35 -7.51
C GLU A 4 -29.44 -37.36 -8.45
N ALA A 5 -30.01 -37.09 -9.63
CA ALA A 5 -29.44 -36.14 -10.59
C ALA A 5 -29.50 -34.67 -10.10
N PHE A 6 -30.51 -34.35 -9.28
CA PHE A 6 -30.70 -33.01 -8.70
C PHE A 6 -29.77 -32.73 -7.51
N LEU A 7 -29.52 -33.73 -6.66
CA LEU A 7 -28.54 -33.60 -5.57
C LEU A 7 -27.11 -33.48 -6.10
N ILE A 8 -26.78 -34.20 -7.18
CA ILE A 8 -25.48 -34.09 -7.86
C ILE A 8 -25.31 -32.71 -8.51
N SER A 9 -26.34 -32.15 -9.15
CA SER A 9 -26.25 -30.82 -9.78
C SER A 9 -26.12 -29.70 -8.74
N ALA A 10 -26.82 -29.80 -7.61
CA ALA A 10 -26.68 -28.87 -6.48
C ALA A 10 -25.27 -28.92 -5.85
N ALA A 11 -24.69 -30.13 -5.72
CA ALA A 11 -23.34 -30.32 -5.22
C ALA A 11 -22.28 -29.74 -6.18
N VAL A 12 -22.44 -29.93 -7.50
CA VAL A 12 -21.54 -29.35 -8.52
C VAL A 12 -21.62 -27.82 -8.51
N GLY A 13 -22.82 -27.25 -8.40
CA GLY A 13 -23.01 -25.80 -8.31
C GLY A 13 -22.38 -25.19 -7.04
N ALA A 14 -22.48 -25.89 -5.90
CA ALA A 14 -21.86 -25.48 -4.66
C ALA A 14 -20.32 -25.50 -4.74
N LEU A 15 -19.73 -26.52 -5.38
CA LEU A 15 -18.29 -26.59 -5.61
C LEU A 15 -17.78 -25.49 -6.54
N GLY A 16 -18.52 -25.18 -7.62
CA GLY A 16 -18.20 -24.08 -8.53
C GLY A 16 -18.13 -22.74 -7.81
N ALA A 17 -19.13 -22.44 -6.96
CA ALA A 17 -19.17 -21.20 -6.17
C ALA A 17 -18.00 -21.06 -5.19
N ILE A 18 -17.58 -22.16 -4.55
CA ILE A 18 -16.41 -22.16 -3.67
C ILE A 18 -15.12 -21.94 -4.46
N GLN A 19 -14.99 -22.58 -5.63
CA GLN A 19 -13.81 -22.47 -6.46
C GLN A 19 -13.63 -21.04 -7.00
N GLU A 20 -14.71 -20.42 -7.46
CA GLU A 20 -14.72 -19.02 -7.90
C GLU A 20 -14.34 -18.08 -6.74
N ALA A 21 -14.94 -18.26 -5.57
CA ALA A 21 -14.60 -17.49 -4.38
C ALA A 21 -13.14 -17.64 -3.96
N ARG A 22 -12.55 -18.84 -4.08
CA ARG A 22 -11.12 -19.07 -3.82
C ARG A 22 -10.24 -18.33 -4.82
N ALA A 23 -10.58 -18.35 -6.11
CA ALA A 23 -9.85 -17.63 -7.14
C ALA A 23 -9.89 -16.11 -6.90
N SER A 24 -11.09 -15.57 -6.62
CA SER A 24 -11.29 -14.15 -6.27
C SER A 24 -10.48 -13.77 -5.03
N SER A 25 -10.54 -14.60 -3.98
CA SER A 25 -9.76 -14.38 -2.76
C SER A 25 -8.25 -14.39 -3.00
N ALA A 26 -7.74 -15.32 -3.81
CA ALA A 26 -6.32 -15.41 -4.12
C ALA A 26 -5.83 -14.18 -4.91
N ALA A 27 -6.65 -13.68 -5.85
CA ALA A 27 -6.36 -12.46 -6.58
C ALA A 27 -6.28 -11.23 -5.64
N SER A 28 -7.25 -11.08 -4.74
CA SER A 28 -7.22 -10.01 -3.74
C SER A 28 -6.01 -10.12 -2.79
N GLU A 29 -5.65 -11.32 -2.32
CA GLU A 29 -4.44 -11.50 -1.51
C GLU A 29 -3.15 -11.15 -2.27
N PHE A 30 -3.10 -11.44 -3.57
CA PHE A 30 -1.98 -11.06 -4.42
C PHE A 30 -1.88 -9.53 -4.58
N ASN A 31 -2.99 -8.85 -4.81
CA ASN A 31 -3.05 -7.39 -4.85
C ASN A 31 -2.58 -6.77 -3.53
N ALA A 32 -2.99 -7.35 -2.39
CA ALA A 32 -2.52 -6.90 -1.09
C ALA A 32 -0.99 -6.98 -0.94
N LYS A 33 -0.37 -8.07 -1.43
CA LYS A 33 1.10 -8.22 -1.42
C LYS A 33 1.78 -7.20 -2.32
N ILE A 34 1.21 -6.92 -3.48
CA ILE A 34 1.72 -5.86 -4.36
C ILE A 34 1.67 -4.51 -3.65
N ALA A 35 0.55 -4.20 -2.99
CA ALA A 35 0.39 -2.97 -2.23
C ALA A 35 1.41 -2.87 -1.07
N ASP A 36 1.64 -3.95 -0.31
CA ASP A 36 2.70 -3.97 0.71
C ASP A 36 4.09 -3.69 0.11
N ASN A 37 4.42 -4.31 -1.03
CA ASN A 37 5.69 -4.08 -1.72
C ASN A 37 5.82 -2.62 -2.18
N ASN A 38 4.73 -2.05 -2.72
CA ASN A 38 4.70 -0.64 -3.13
C ASN A 38 4.89 0.30 -1.93
N ALA A 39 4.37 -0.06 -0.75
CA ALA A 39 4.61 0.70 0.47
C ALA A 39 6.10 0.73 0.84
N ILE A 40 6.76 -0.41 0.76
CA ILE A 40 8.21 -0.53 1.04
C ILE A 40 9.00 0.28 0.01
N ILE A 41 8.66 0.19 -1.28
CA ILE A 41 9.32 0.95 -2.34
C ILE A 41 9.15 2.46 -2.12
N ALA A 42 7.97 2.92 -1.73
CA ALA A 42 7.72 4.34 -1.43
C ALA A 42 8.60 4.84 -0.27
N GLU A 43 8.75 4.05 0.81
CA GLU A 43 9.65 4.40 1.92
C GLU A 43 11.12 4.43 1.49
N GLN A 44 11.56 3.46 0.68
CA GLN A 44 12.92 3.41 0.17
C GLN A 44 13.26 4.57 -0.76
N ASN A 45 12.34 4.90 -1.68
CA ASN A 45 12.50 6.03 -2.59
C ASN A 45 12.61 7.34 -1.81
N ALA A 46 11.73 7.56 -0.83
CA ALA A 46 11.78 8.75 0.01
C ALA A 46 13.07 8.83 0.85
N ALA A 47 13.58 7.71 1.39
CA ALA A 47 14.86 7.71 2.10
C ALA A 47 16.04 8.04 1.17
N ALA A 48 16.00 7.56 -0.08
CA ALA A 48 17.00 7.90 -1.08
C ALA A 48 16.93 9.39 -1.46
N ASP A 49 15.72 9.93 -1.64
CA ASP A 49 15.49 11.35 -1.92
C ASP A 49 15.90 12.26 -0.76
N GLU A 50 15.57 11.89 0.49
CA GLU A 50 16.02 12.58 1.71
C GLU A 50 17.55 12.69 1.74
N THR A 51 18.23 11.57 1.45
CA THR A 51 19.71 11.53 1.40
C THR A 51 20.26 12.40 0.28
N ARG A 52 19.63 12.39 -0.90
CA ARG A 52 20.00 13.26 -2.02
C ARG A 52 19.84 14.74 -1.66
N GLN A 53 18.73 15.10 -1.02
CA GLN A 53 18.44 16.47 -0.60
C GLN A 53 19.47 16.98 0.41
N ARG A 54 19.76 16.22 1.47
CA ARG A 54 20.80 16.59 2.45
C ARG A 54 22.18 16.77 1.82
N ARG A 55 22.55 15.91 0.85
CA ARG A 55 23.82 16.06 0.10
C ARG A 55 23.82 17.28 -0.81
N ALA A 56 22.69 17.65 -1.42
CA ALA A 56 22.58 18.87 -2.22
C ALA A 56 22.72 20.11 -1.34
N ALA A 57 22.00 20.16 -0.22
CA ALA A 57 22.08 21.23 0.76
C ALA A 57 23.50 21.41 1.32
N GLY A 58 24.18 20.32 1.68
CA GLY A 58 25.57 20.38 2.15
C GLY A 58 26.54 20.95 1.11
N ARG A 59 26.35 20.62 -0.17
CA ARG A 59 27.15 21.20 -1.27
C ARG A 59 26.86 22.69 -1.46
N GLN A 60 25.60 23.11 -1.35
CA GLN A 60 25.22 24.52 -1.44
C GLN A 60 25.78 25.33 -0.27
N ALA A 61 25.68 24.82 0.96
CA ALA A 61 26.28 25.45 2.14
C ALA A 61 27.80 25.59 2.01
N ALA A 62 28.49 24.56 1.50
CA ALA A 62 29.93 24.62 1.24
C ALA A 62 30.29 25.68 0.18
N ALA A 63 29.51 25.76 -0.91
CA ALA A 63 29.69 26.78 -1.94
C ALA A 63 29.46 28.20 -1.40
N SER A 64 28.41 28.42 -0.60
CA SER A 64 28.15 29.71 0.05
C SER A 64 29.29 30.11 0.99
N ARG A 65 29.80 29.18 1.82
CA ARG A 65 30.95 29.45 2.69
C ARG A 65 32.21 29.82 1.89
N ALA A 66 32.48 29.12 0.80
CA ALA A 66 33.62 29.43 -0.07
C ALA A 66 33.48 30.81 -0.74
N ALA A 67 32.27 31.18 -1.18
CA ALA A 67 32.00 32.48 -1.77
C ALA A 67 32.16 33.62 -0.76
N ILE A 68 31.66 33.46 0.48
CA ILE A 68 31.84 34.44 1.56
C ILE A 68 33.33 34.62 1.87
N GLY A 69 34.07 33.52 1.99
CA GLY A 69 35.52 33.56 2.21
C GLY A 69 36.29 34.24 1.06
N ALA A 70 35.90 33.99 -0.18
CA ALA A 70 36.50 34.63 -1.36
C ALA A 70 36.18 36.13 -1.44
N ALA A 71 35.04 36.57 -0.92
CA ALA A 71 34.65 37.98 -0.83
C ALA A 71 35.39 38.76 0.27
N GLY A 72 36.22 38.07 1.09
CA GLY A 72 36.95 38.70 2.20
C GLY A 72 36.06 39.14 3.37
N VAL A 73 34.82 38.65 3.42
CA VAL A 73 33.86 38.95 4.50
C VAL A 73 34.05 37.92 5.62
N THR A 74 34.09 38.39 6.87
CA THR A 74 34.11 37.50 8.04
C THR A 74 32.76 36.81 8.20
N LEU A 75 32.78 35.52 8.55
CA LEU A 75 31.58 34.71 8.81
C LEU A 75 30.96 35.06 10.18
N GLU A 76 30.70 36.34 10.43
CA GLU A 76 30.16 36.86 11.70
C GLU A 76 28.96 37.78 11.43
N GLY A 77 27.93 37.68 12.25
CA GLY A 77 26.67 38.44 12.10
C GLY A 77 25.72 37.82 11.06
N SER A 78 25.01 38.66 10.30
CA SER A 78 23.96 38.25 9.35
C SER A 78 24.36 37.17 8.32
N PRO A 79 25.61 37.09 7.81
CA PRO A 79 26.01 36.00 6.91
C PRO A 79 25.96 34.61 7.56
N MET A 80 26.15 34.51 8.88
CA MET A 80 26.02 33.24 9.60
C MET A 80 24.55 32.88 9.81
N GLU A 81 23.70 33.85 10.18
CA GLU A 81 22.25 33.65 10.33
C GLU A 81 21.63 33.12 9.02
N VAL A 82 22.03 33.64 7.87
CA VAL A 82 21.56 33.16 6.56
C VAL A 82 21.98 31.70 6.29
N LEU A 83 23.19 31.29 6.70
CA LEU A 83 23.63 29.90 6.53
C LEU A 83 22.89 28.94 7.47
N GLU A 84 22.53 29.40 8.68
CA GLU A 84 21.73 28.64 9.64
C GLU A 84 20.29 28.48 9.14
N ASP A 85 19.66 29.55 8.68
CA ASP A 85 18.32 29.50 8.07
C ASP A 85 18.29 28.55 6.86
N GLN A 86 19.30 28.62 5.99
CA GLN A 86 19.44 27.68 4.87
C GLN A 86 19.56 26.22 5.31
N ALA A 87 20.26 25.94 6.41
CA ALA A 87 20.38 24.59 6.95
C ALA A 87 19.05 24.09 7.55
N LEU A 88 18.30 24.97 8.21
CA LEU A 88 16.97 24.67 8.74
C LEU A 88 15.96 24.37 7.63
N GLU A 89 15.92 25.21 6.59
CA GLU A 89 15.06 24.98 5.41
C GLU A 89 15.40 23.66 4.73
N ALA A 90 16.68 23.36 4.54
CA ALA A 90 17.12 22.10 3.94
C ALA A 90 16.70 20.86 4.76
N GLU A 91 16.74 20.95 6.10
CA GLU A 91 16.29 19.85 6.96
C GLU A 91 14.76 19.71 6.93
N LEU A 92 14.02 20.82 6.90
CA LEU A 92 12.57 20.79 6.70
C LEU A 92 12.19 20.13 5.36
N ASP A 93 12.91 20.43 4.28
CA ASP A 93 12.71 19.77 2.99
C ASP A 93 12.97 18.27 3.06
N ALA A 94 14.08 17.87 3.72
CA ALA A 94 14.42 16.46 3.91
C ALA A 94 13.32 15.71 4.72
N LEU A 95 12.80 16.35 5.78
CA LEU A 95 11.71 15.81 6.58
C LEU A 95 10.40 15.72 5.79
N ASN A 96 10.10 16.72 4.95
CA ASN A 96 8.92 16.72 4.08
C ASN A 96 8.97 15.58 3.06
N ILE A 97 10.13 15.32 2.45
CA ILE A 97 10.34 14.18 1.55
C ILE A 97 10.05 12.86 2.29
N ARG A 98 10.64 12.68 3.47
CA ARG A 98 10.44 11.49 4.30
C ARG A 98 8.97 11.31 4.69
N TYR A 99 8.31 12.40 5.08
CA TYR A 99 6.90 12.40 5.44
C TYR A 99 6.01 12.03 4.24
N GLY A 100 6.26 12.60 3.07
CA GLY A 100 5.56 12.26 1.83
C GLY A 100 5.66 10.77 1.50
N GLY A 101 6.86 10.19 1.61
CA GLY A 101 7.06 8.74 1.43
C GLY A 101 6.28 7.89 2.42
N ARG A 102 6.28 8.27 3.71
CA ARG A 102 5.50 7.57 4.75
C ARG A 102 4.01 7.66 4.49
N LEU A 103 3.51 8.82 4.06
CA LEU A 103 2.10 9.00 3.72
C LEU A 103 1.70 8.09 2.55
N GLN A 104 2.52 8.05 1.49
CA GLN A 104 2.29 7.18 0.34
C GLN A 104 2.33 5.70 0.75
N ALA A 105 3.28 5.31 1.60
CA ALA A 105 3.35 3.96 2.15
C ALA A 105 2.14 3.59 3.01
N SER A 106 1.64 4.53 3.82
CA SER A 106 0.41 4.35 4.60
C SER A 106 -0.82 4.12 3.71
N ASN A 107 -0.92 4.84 2.59
CA ASN A 107 -1.99 4.65 1.62
C ASN A 107 -1.93 3.25 1.00
N TYR A 108 -0.74 2.79 0.60
CA TYR A 108 -0.56 1.43 0.08
C TYR A 108 -0.86 0.36 1.12
N ARG A 109 -0.43 0.52 2.38
CA ARG A 109 -0.79 -0.40 3.48
C ARG A 109 -2.29 -0.45 3.72
N SER A 110 -2.98 0.69 3.60
CA SER A 110 -4.45 0.75 3.70
C SER A 110 -5.12 0.00 2.55
N GLN A 111 -4.62 0.18 1.31
CA GLN A 111 -5.07 -0.61 0.16
C GLN A 111 -4.86 -2.12 0.38
N ALA A 112 -3.71 -2.52 0.92
CA ALA A 112 -3.44 -3.92 1.23
C ALA A 112 -4.43 -4.49 2.27
N GLN A 113 -4.82 -3.69 3.27
CA GLN A 113 -5.85 -4.11 4.23
C GLN A 113 -7.22 -4.25 3.57
N LEU A 114 -7.61 -3.31 2.70
CA LEU A 114 -8.85 -3.39 1.92
C LEU A 114 -8.88 -4.66 1.06
N ASP A 115 -7.79 -4.95 0.36
CA ASP A 115 -7.68 -6.15 -0.49
C ASP A 115 -7.77 -7.43 0.35
N ARG A 116 -7.10 -7.49 1.51
CA ARG A 116 -7.24 -8.62 2.44
C ARG A 116 -8.66 -8.76 2.97
N SER A 117 -9.37 -7.65 3.19
CA SER A 117 -10.77 -7.68 3.61
C SER A 117 -11.68 -8.23 2.50
N ALA A 118 -11.45 -7.80 1.25
CA ALA A 118 -12.15 -8.32 0.08
C ALA A 118 -11.91 -9.82 -0.10
N ALA A 119 -10.67 -10.29 0.13
CA ALA A 119 -10.35 -11.71 0.08
C ALA A 119 -11.17 -12.54 1.10
N ARG A 120 -11.30 -12.04 2.35
CA ARG A 120 -12.10 -12.71 3.39
C ARG A 120 -13.59 -12.71 3.05
N SER A 121 -14.09 -11.59 2.52
CA SER A 121 -15.47 -11.46 2.08
C SER A 121 -15.78 -12.42 0.93
N ALA A 122 -14.89 -12.54 -0.07
CA ALA A 122 -15.05 -13.47 -1.19
C ALA A 122 -15.15 -14.91 -0.70
N ARG A 123 -14.26 -15.35 0.21
CA ARG A 123 -14.33 -16.69 0.82
C ARG A 123 -15.66 -16.93 1.52
N THR A 124 -16.08 -15.97 2.35
CA THR A 124 -17.35 -16.05 3.11
C THR A 124 -18.54 -16.15 2.16
N GLN A 125 -18.57 -15.33 1.11
CA GLN A 125 -19.62 -15.34 0.10
C GLN A 125 -19.65 -16.67 -0.67
N GLY A 126 -18.49 -17.25 -0.99
CA GLY A 126 -18.41 -18.59 -1.59
C GLY A 126 -19.08 -19.67 -0.74
N PHE A 127 -18.80 -19.68 0.56
CA PHE A 127 -19.42 -20.62 1.50
C PHE A 127 -20.93 -20.37 1.68
N LEU A 128 -21.34 -19.11 1.78
CA LEU A 128 -22.77 -18.75 1.87
C LEU A 128 -23.53 -19.16 0.60
N SER A 129 -22.96 -18.86 -0.58
CA SER A 129 -23.54 -19.25 -1.86
C SER A 129 -23.65 -20.77 -1.97
N ALA A 130 -22.59 -21.52 -1.63
CA ALA A 130 -22.61 -22.97 -1.61
C ALA A 130 -23.66 -23.54 -0.65
N GLY A 131 -23.74 -23.03 0.59
CA GLY A 131 -24.75 -23.43 1.57
C GLY A 131 -26.17 -23.10 1.10
N SER A 132 -26.38 -21.94 0.48
CA SER A 132 -27.68 -21.53 -0.06
C SER A 132 -28.12 -22.40 -1.25
N THR A 133 -27.18 -22.80 -2.12
CA THR A 133 -27.43 -23.72 -3.24
C THR A 133 -27.84 -25.10 -2.73
N LEU A 134 -27.16 -25.61 -1.70
CA LEU A 134 -27.52 -26.89 -1.06
C LEU A 134 -28.89 -26.81 -0.36
N LEU A 135 -29.16 -25.73 0.37
CA LEU A 135 -30.45 -25.50 1.05
C LEU A 135 -31.62 -25.41 0.07
N ARG A 136 -31.47 -24.67 -1.04
CA ARG A 136 -32.50 -24.61 -2.09
C ARG A 136 -32.72 -25.97 -2.74
N GLY A 137 -31.63 -26.72 -3.01
CA GLY A 137 -31.72 -28.08 -3.51
C GLY A 137 -32.49 -29.01 -2.57
N ALA A 138 -32.31 -28.89 -1.25
CA ALA A 138 -33.02 -29.67 -0.25
C ALA A 138 -34.48 -29.21 -0.06
N ALA A 139 -34.77 -27.91 -0.07
CA ALA A 139 -36.13 -27.37 0.07
C ALA A 139 -37.02 -27.77 -1.12
N GLN A 140 -36.50 -27.69 -2.34
CA GLN A 140 -37.21 -28.11 -3.55
C GLN A 140 -37.45 -29.63 -3.59
N PHE A 141 -36.67 -30.40 -2.83
CA PHE A 141 -36.86 -31.85 -2.66
C PHE A 141 -37.93 -32.18 -1.60
N GLY A 142 -38.05 -31.37 -0.56
CA GLY A 142 -39.07 -31.55 0.49
C GLY A 142 -40.49 -31.14 0.07
N GLU A 143 -40.61 -30.38 -1.02
CA GLU A 143 -41.89 -29.97 -1.63
C GLU A 143 -42.39 -30.93 -2.74
N ALA A 144 -41.61 -31.96 -3.10
CA ALA A 144 -41.92 -32.96 -4.14
C ALA A 144 -42.28 -34.33 -3.54
#